data_AF-A0A973DSV5-F1
#
_entry.id   AF-A0A973DSV5-F1
#
_cell.length_a   1.000
_cell.length_b   1.000
_cell.length_c   1.000
_cell.angle_alpha   90.00
_cell.angle_beta   90.00
_cell.angle_gamma   90.00
#
_symmetry.space_group_name_H-M   'P 1'
#
loop_
_entity.id
_entity.type
_entity.pdbx_description
1 polymer ?
#
loop_
_entity_poly.entity_id
_entity_poly.type
_entity_poly.pdbx_seq_one_letter_code
_entity_poly.pdbx_strand_id
1 'polypeptide(L)' 'MTKLTHLPLAITQQFDCSYLPDKTEQLIFVQSEQPIDGNFYQHLMERGFRRSGNDVYRPHCPSCSACQSIRITALDFVAS' A
#
# COMPACT_ATOMS: atom_id res chain seq x y z
N MET A 1 12.36 -13.57 -16.31
CA MET A 1 11.66 -12.37 -16.83
C MET A 1 10.18 -12.66 -16.83
N THR A 2 9.52 -12.43 -15.70
CA THR A 2 8.08 -12.68 -15.55
C THR A 2 7.34 -11.67 -16.43
N LYS A 3 6.54 -12.16 -17.39
CA LYS A 3 5.76 -11.33 -18.31
C LYS A 3 4.86 -10.38 -17.50
N LEU A 4 5.14 -9.09 -17.61
CA LEU A 4 4.42 -8.01 -16.92
C LEU A 4 3.13 -7.65 -17.67
N THR A 5 2.28 -8.63 -18.02
CA THR A 5 1.13 -8.36 -18.89
C THR A 5 -0.18 -8.09 -18.15
N HIS A 6 -0.43 -8.64 -16.95
CA HIS A 6 -1.60 -8.27 -16.15
C HIS A 6 -1.31 -8.47 -14.67
N LEU A 7 -1.37 -7.38 -13.88
CA LEU A 7 -1.36 -7.45 -12.42
C LEU A 7 -2.81 -7.52 -11.93
N PRO A 8 -3.30 -8.69 -11.47
CA PRO A 8 -4.63 -8.81 -10.91
C PRO A 8 -4.75 -7.99 -9.61
N LEU A 9 -5.75 -7.11 -9.57
CA LEU A 9 -6.01 -6.21 -8.45
C LEU A 9 -7.46 -6.35 -7.99
N ALA A 10 -7.68 -6.36 -6.68
CA ALA A 10 -9.00 -6.24 -6.08
C ALA A 10 -9.12 -4.91 -5.32
N ILE A 11 -10.34 -4.43 -5.16
CA ILE A 11 -10.65 -3.25 -4.34
C ILE A 11 -11.65 -3.63 -3.24
N THR A 12 -11.47 -3.11 -2.04
CA THR A 12 -12.43 -3.28 -0.94
C THR A 12 -13.65 -2.39 -1.10
N GLN A 13 -14.72 -2.69 -0.37
CA GLN A 13 -15.74 -1.69 -0.06
C GLN A 13 -15.13 -0.53 0.75
N GLN A 14 -15.87 0.58 0.84
CA GLN A 14 -15.49 1.68 1.72
C GLN A 14 -15.65 1.28 3.18
N PHE A 15 -14.69 1.66 4.01
CA PHE A 15 -14.73 1.48 5.46
C PHE A 15 -14.07 2.67 6.15
N ASP A 16 -14.18 2.78 7.47
CA ASP A 16 -13.63 3.89 8.23
C ASP A 16 -12.11 3.96 8.12
N CYS A 17 -11.56 5.16 7.90
CA CYS A 17 -10.14 5.36 7.73
C CYS A 17 -9.39 5.16 9.06
N SER A 18 -8.39 4.28 9.03
CA SER A 18 -7.60 3.92 10.21
C SER A 18 -6.73 5.07 10.76
N TYR A 19 -6.47 6.12 9.96
CA TYR A 19 -5.57 7.22 10.30
C TYR A 19 -6.25 8.56 10.53
N LEU A 20 -7.37 8.80 9.87
CA LEU A 20 -8.04 10.09 9.87
C LEU A 20 -9.48 9.90 10.36
N PRO A 21 -9.85 10.49 11.51
CA PRO A 21 -11.23 10.46 11.95
C PRO A 21 -12.13 11.13 10.90
N ASP A 22 -13.38 10.65 10.82
CA ASP A 22 -14.42 11.17 9.91
C ASP A 22 -14.08 11.05 8.41
N LYS A 23 -13.15 10.17 8.05
CA LYS A 23 -12.83 9.81 6.66
C LYS A 23 -13.10 8.33 6.43
N THR A 24 -13.42 8.00 5.19
CA THR A 24 -13.47 6.62 4.72
C THR A 24 -12.26 6.31 3.84
N GLU A 25 -11.89 5.04 3.79
CA GLU A 25 -10.85 4.53 2.92
C GLU A 25 -11.31 3.33 2.10
N GLN A 26 -10.57 3.06 1.02
CA GLN A 26 -10.63 1.83 0.26
C GLN A 26 -9.20 1.38 0.01
N LEU A 27 -8.99 0.07 -0.06
CA LEU A 27 -7.69 -0.51 -0.34
C LEU A 27 -7.74 -1.26 -1.66
N ILE A 28 -6.68 -1.11 -2.45
CA ILE A 28 -6.38 -1.99 -3.58
C ILE A 28 -5.44 -3.07 -3.11
N PHE A 29 -5.73 -4.34 -3.37
CA PHE A 29 -4.89 -5.50 -3.06
C PHE A 29 -4.35 -6.15 -4.32
N VAL A 30 -3.13 -6.69 -4.24
CA VAL A 30 -2.57 -7.58 -5.26
C VAL A 30 -3.14 -8.99 -5.05
N GLN A 31 -3.87 -9.50 -6.05
CA GLN A 31 -4.42 -10.85 -6.01
C GLN A 31 -3.45 -11.84 -6.66
N SER A 32 -2.50 -12.36 -5.90
CA SER A 32 -1.55 -13.35 -6.40
C SER A 32 -1.78 -14.70 -5.72
N GLU A 33 -1.96 -15.76 -6.52
CA GLU A 33 -1.96 -17.14 -6.01
C GLU A 33 -0.54 -17.61 -5.64
N GLN A 34 0.48 -16.92 -6.18
CA GLN A 34 1.88 -17.20 -5.93
C GLN A 34 2.48 -16.16 -4.97
N PRO A 35 3.49 -16.53 -4.16
CA PRO A 35 4.23 -15.55 -3.36
C PRO A 35 4.81 -14.44 -4.24
N ILE A 36 4.68 -13.20 -3.77
CA ILE A 36 5.27 -12.03 -4.44
C ILE A 36 6.78 -12.07 -4.24
N ASP A 37 7.54 -12.12 -5.32
CA ASP A 37 9.01 -12.10 -5.27
C ASP A 37 9.54 -10.74 -4.82
N GLY A 38 10.77 -10.72 -4.29
CA GLY A 38 11.37 -9.51 -3.71
C GLY A 38 11.54 -8.36 -4.70
N ASN A 39 11.91 -8.64 -5.95
CA ASN A 39 12.08 -7.60 -6.97
C ASN A 39 10.72 -7.02 -7.38
N PHE A 40 9.71 -7.87 -7.54
CA PHE A 40 8.37 -7.42 -7.83
C PHE A 40 7.77 -6.62 -6.66
N TYR A 41 7.98 -7.06 -5.42
CA TYR A 41 7.59 -6.31 -4.24
C TYR A 41 8.27 -4.93 -4.17
N GLN A 42 9.55 -4.83 -4.53
CA GLN A 42 10.26 -3.55 -4.61
C GLN A 42 9.56 -2.59 -5.59
N HIS A 43 9.20 -3.08 -6.78
CA HIS A 43 8.44 -2.27 -7.75
C HIS A 43 7.04 -1.86 -7.26
N LEU A 44 6.37 -2.71 -6.48
CA LEU A 44 5.10 -2.38 -5.85
C LEU A 44 5.28 -1.30 -4.76
N MET A 45 6.34 -1.41 -3.95
CA MET A 45 6.69 -0.46 -2.91
C MET A 45 6.96 0.94 -3.48
N GLU A 46 7.71 1.03 -4.58
CA GLU A 46 7.95 2.28 -5.32
C GLU A 46 6.64 2.95 -5.80
N ARG A 47 5.56 2.17 -5.96
CA ARG A 47 4.22 2.64 -6.36
C ARG A 47 3.27 2.86 -5.18
N GLY A 48 3.80 2.81 -3.95
CA GLY A 48 3.10 3.08 -2.71
C GLY A 48 2.36 1.88 -2.11
N PHE A 49 2.55 0.66 -2.63
CA PHE A 49 2.04 -0.53 -1.98
C PHE A 49 2.80 -0.83 -0.68
N ARG A 50 2.09 -1.40 0.29
CA ARG A 50 2.51 -1.81 1.62
C ARG A 50 2.25 -3.31 1.77
N ARG A 51 2.88 -3.95 2.77
CA ARG A 51 2.70 -5.38 3.03
C ARG A 51 2.33 -5.65 4.49
N SER A 52 1.35 -6.52 4.70
CA SER A 52 1.00 -7.10 6.00
C SER A 52 0.89 -8.62 5.85
N GLY A 53 1.84 -9.36 6.41
CA GLY A 53 1.92 -10.81 6.17
C GLY A 53 2.11 -11.11 4.68
N ASN A 54 1.13 -11.78 4.05
CA ASN A 54 1.13 -12.07 2.62
C ASN A 54 0.33 -11.07 1.78
N ASP A 55 -0.42 -10.18 2.44
CA ASP A 55 -1.25 -9.20 1.75
C ASP A 55 -0.40 -8.00 1.33
N VAL A 56 -0.48 -7.64 0.04
CA VAL A 56 0.16 -6.44 -0.51
C VAL A 56 -0.92 -5.50 -1.03
N TYR A 57 -0.95 -4.27 -0.50
CA TYR A 57 -2.07 -3.36 -0.69
C TYR A 57 -1.65 -1.89 -0.76
N ARG A 58 -2.53 -1.02 -1.28
CA ARG A 58 -2.35 0.44 -1.27
C ARG A 58 -3.68 1.17 -1.03
N PRO A 59 -3.71 2.26 -0.25
CA PRO A 59 -4.88 3.13 -0.16
C PRO A 59 -5.31 3.71 -1.52
N HIS A 60 -6.62 3.73 -1.75
CA HIS A 60 -7.28 4.25 -2.94
C HIS A 60 -8.59 4.96 -2.55
N CYS A 61 -8.49 5.95 -1.67
CA CYS A 61 -9.65 6.70 -1.20
C CYS A 61 -10.14 7.66 -2.30
N PRO A 62 -11.45 7.70 -2.65
CA PRO A 62 -11.96 8.59 -3.69
C PRO A 62 -11.82 10.09 -3.38
N SER A 63 -11.83 10.47 -2.10
CA SER A 63 -11.88 11.87 -1.63
C SER A 63 -10.68 12.28 -0.77
N CYS A 64 -9.61 11.45 -0.70
CA CYS A 64 -8.47 11.69 0.18
C CYS A 64 -7.15 11.19 -0.44
N SER A 65 -6.08 11.98 -0.29
CA SER A 65 -4.72 11.64 -0.71
C SER A 65 -3.69 11.75 0.43
N ALA A 66 -4.14 11.80 1.68
CA ALA A 66 -3.28 12.02 2.85
C ALA A 66 -2.40 10.81 3.24
N CYS A 67 -2.71 9.61 2.72
CA CYS A 67 -1.98 8.39 3.01
C CYS A 67 -0.56 8.43 2.42
N GLN A 68 0.46 8.41 3.27
CA GLN A 68 1.87 8.37 2.89
C GLN A 68 2.51 7.11 3.47
N SER A 69 3.27 6.36 2.67
CA SER A 69 3.75 5.01 3.03
C SER A 69 4.80 4.99 4.14
N ILE A 70 5.60 6.04 4.30
CA ILE A 70 6.56 6.20 5.41
C ILE A 70 6.57 7.67 5.83
N ARG A 71 6.57 7.93 7.14
CA ARG A 71 6.90 9.22 7.74
C ARG A 71 8.00 8.97 8.77
N ILE A 72 9.11 9.68 8.65
CA ILE A 72 10.15 9.72 9.68
C ILE A 72 10.08 11.12 10.26
N THR A 73 9.95 11.23 11.58
CA THR A 73 10.01 12.51 12.29
C THR A 73 11.45 12.99 12.35
N ALA A 74 12.00 13.38 11.20
CA ALA A 74 13.41 13.71 11.05
C ALA A 74 13.84 14.88 11.95
N LEU A 75 12.92 15.78 12.29
CA LEU A 75 13.18 16.93 13.15
C LEU A 75 13.48 16.54 14.62
N ASP A 76 13.00 15.39 15.07
CA ASP A 76 13.19 14.92 16.45
C ASP A 76 14.38 13.95 16.57
N PHE A 77 15.10 13.69 15.48
CA PHE A 77 16.24 12.77 15.50
C PHE A 77 17.47 13.42 16.14
N VAL A 78 18.00 12.79 17.19
CA VAL A 78 19.27 13.16 17.83
C VAL A 78 20.27 12.01 17.63
N ALA A 79 21.38 12.30 16.95
CA ALA A 79 22.46 11.33 16.79
C ALA A 79 23.14 11.06 18.13
N SER A 80 23.49 9.79 18.38
CA SER A 80 24.22 9.32 19.56
C SER A 80 25.70 9.68 19.53
#